data_AF-A0A9X1TM76-F1
#
_entry.id   AF-A0A9X1TM76-F1
#
_cell.length_a   1.000
_cell.length_b   1.000
_cell.length_c   1.000
_cell.angle_alpha   90.00
_cell.angle_beta   90.00
_cell.angle_gamma   90.00
#
_symmetry.space_group_name_H-M   'P 1'
#
loop_
_entity.id
_entity.type
_entity.pdbx_description
1 polymer ?
#
loop_
_entity_poly.entity_id
_entity_poly.type
_entity_poly.pdbx_seq_one_letter_code
_entity_poly.pdbx_strand_id
1 'polypeptide(L)' 'MADDKTKQGPADSSRINLSENYEVAYWTKDLGVSKEKLSEAVKEAGIFR' A
#
# COMPACT_ATOMS: atom_id res chain seq x y z
N MET A 1 3.73 -6.62 -28.57
CA MET A 1 3.50 -5.96 -27.28
C MET A 1 2.70 -6.92 -26.43
N ALA A 2 3.36 -7.60 -25.48
CA ALA A 2 2.77 -8.63 -24.64
C ALA A 2 2.86 -8.15 -23.19
N ASP A 3 1.82 -7.47 -22.73
CA ASP A 3 1.67 -7.09 -21.33
C ASP A 3 0.98 -8.26 -20.62
N ASP A 4 1.75 -9.30 -20.33
CA ASP A 4 1.31 -10.43 -19.50
C ASP A 4 1.12 -9.95 -18.06
N LYS A 5 -0.08 -9.40 -17.78
CA LYS A 5 -0.52 -8.99 -16.43
C LYS A 5 -0.83 -10.18 -15.50
N THR A 6 -0.46 -11.39 -15.89
CA THR A 6 -0.80 -12.64 -15.18
C THR A 6 0.24 -13.06 -14.14
N LYS A 7 1.27 -12.24 -13.88
CA LYS A 7 2.29 -12.48 -12.84
C LYS A 7 2.31 -11.47 -11.70
N GLN A 8 1.18 -10.84 -11.38
CA GLN A 8 1.01 -10.25 -10.06
C GLN A 8 0.61 -11.39 -9.11
N GLY A 9 1.62 -12.08 -8.56
CA GLY A 9 1.42 -13.18 -7.62
C GLY A 9 0.58 -12.74 -6.40
N PRO A 10 -0.27 -13.61 -5.84
CA PRO A 10 -1.29 -13.26 -4.85
C PRO A 10 -0.77 -13.11 -3.40
N ALA A 11 0.45 -12.58 -3.18
CA ALA A 11 1.05 -12.59 -1.83
C ALA A 11 1.38 -11.21 -1.23
N ASP A 12 1.66 -10.19 -2.04
CA ASP A 12 2.13 -8.88 -1.52
C ASP A 12 1.18 -7.70 -1.75
N SER A 13 0.05 -7.88 -2.45
CA SER A 13 -0.95 -6.81 -2.61
C SER A 13 -1.70 -6.48 -1.31
N SER A 14 -1.45 -7.23 -0.24
CA SER A 14 -1.97 -6.97 1.10
C SER A 14 -1.13 -5.98 1.90
N ARG A 15 0.08 -5.59 1.42
CA ARG A 15 1.00 -4.72 2.16
C ARG A 15 0.98 -3.27 1.69
N ILE A 16 1.03 -2.34 2.65
CA ILE A 16 1.15 -0.90 2.40
C ILE A 16 2.61 -0.48 2.61
N ASN A 17 3.28 -0.12 1.53
CA ASN A 17 4.59 0.48 1.48
C ASN A 17 4.51 2.00 1.68
N LEU A 18 4.81 2.44 2.90
CA LEU A 18 4.88 3.87 3.25
C LEU A 18 6.10 4.61 2.68
N SER A 19 7.06 3.89 2.09
CA SER A 19 8.24 4.50 1.45
C SER A 19 7.89 5.11 0.08
N GLU A 20 6.87 4.56 -0.58
CA GLU A 20 6.42 5.02 -1.89
C GLU A 20 5.35 6.11 -1.72
N ASN A 21 5.68 7.33 -2.15
CA ASN A 21 4.77 8.48 -1.98
C ASN A 21 3.42 8.31 -2.71
N TYR A 22 3.40 7.62 -3.86
CA TYR A 22 2.16 7.39 -4.60
C TYR A 22 1.22 6.43 -3.85
N GLU A 23 1.78 5.46 -3.14
CA GLU A 23 1.01 4.47 -2.40
C GLU A 23 0.43 5.08 -1.13
N VAL A 24 1.23 5.89 -0.42
CA VAL A 24 0.74 6.74 0.67
C VAL A 24 -0.39 7.66 0.19
N ALA A 25 -0.23 8.36 -0.94
CA ALA A 25 -1.26 9.24 -1.48
C ALA A 25 -2.54 8.47 -1.87
N TYR A 26 -2.39 7.27 -2.44
CA TYR A 26 -3.49 6.39 -2.77
C TYR A 26 -4.27 5.98 -1.52
N TRP A 27 -3.59 5.45 -0.49
CA TRP A 27 -4.24 4.95 0.71
C TRP A 27 -4.76 6.06 1.63
N THR A 28 -4.09 7.20 1.71
CA THR A 28 -4.62 8.38 2.42
C THR A 28 -5.92 8.88 1.79
N LYS A 29 -6.02 8.83 0.44
CA LYS A 29 -7.25 9.18 -0.27
C LYS A 29 -8.35 8.11 -0.12
N ASP A 30 -7.99 6.84 -0.25
CA ASP A 30 -8.94 5.72 -0.17
C ASP A 30 -9.55 5.57 1.23
N LEU A 31 -8.69 5.66 2.26
CA LEU A 31 -9.11 5.57 3.66
C LEU A 31 -9.56 6.92 4.25
N GLY A 32 -9.32 8.02 3.53
CA GLY A 32 -9.65 9.38 3.99
C GLY A 32 -8.87 9.82 5.23
N VAL A 33 -7.67 9.26 5.46
CA VAL A 33 -6.84 9.51 6.64
C VAL A 33 -5.60 10.32 6.28
N SER A 34 -5.00 11.01 7.26
CA SER A 34 -3.71 11.66 7.08
C SER A 34 -2.58 10.63 6.94
N LYS A 35 -1.45 11.04 6.34
CA LYS A 35 -0.23 10.20 6.21
C LYS A 35 0.23 9.66 7.57
N GLU A 36 0.15 10.46 8.62
CA GLU A 36 0.53 10.08 9.98
C GLU A 36 -0.34 8.92 10.47
N LYS A 37 -1.66 9.06 10.32
CA LYS A 37 -2.65 8.06 10.74
C LYS A 37 -2.54 6.78 9.92
N LEU A 38 -2.25 6.90 8.61
CA LEU A 38 -1.93 5.76 7.76
C LEU A 38 -0.68 5.03 8.29
N SER A 39 0.37 5.77 8.66
CA SER A 39 1.60 5.16 9.16
C SER A 39 1.40 4.41 10.48
N GLU A 40 0.59 4.97 11.39
CA GLU A 40 0.23 4.32 12.65
C GLU A 40 -0.59 3.05 12.39
N ALA A 41 -1.62 3.14 11.55
CA ALA A 41 -2.48 2.01 11.21
C ALA A 41 -1.68 0.85 10.57
N VAL A 42 -0.74 1.18 9.67
CA VAL A 42 0.13 0.19 9.02
C VAL A 42 1.12 -0.45 10.00
N LYS A 43 1.67 0.34 10.95
CA LYS A 43 2.51 -0.18 12.04
C LYS A 43 1.73 -1.10 12.97
N GLU A 44 0.52 -0.71 13.35
CA GLU A 44 -0.35 -1.49 14.25
C GLU A 44 -0.80 -2.80 13.60
N ALA A 45 -1.17 -2.75 12.31
CA ALA A 45 -1.56 -3.94 11.56
C ALA A 45 -0.39 -4.91 11.32
N GLY A 46 0.86 -4.49 11.50
CA GLY A 46 2.05 -5.30 11.24
C GLY A 46 2.29 -5.58 9.75
N ILE A 47 1.72 -4.73 8.88
CA ILE A 47 1.69 -4.94 7.43
C ILE A 47 2.64 -3.96 6.70
N PHE A 48 3.90 -3.95 7.11
CA PHE A 48 4.94 -3.08 6.53
C PHE A 48 6.11 -3.91 5.99
N ARG A 49 6.80 -3.42 4.95
CA ARG A 49 8.08 -3.96 4.46
C ARG A 49 9.21 -3.02 4.86
#